data_AF-A0A925ITR0-F1
#
_entry.id   AF-A0A925ITR0-F1
#
_cell.length_a   1.000
_cell.length_b   1.000
_cell.length_c   1.000
_cell.angle_alpha   90.00
_cell.angle_beta   90.00
_cell.angle_gamma   90.00
#
_symmetry.space_group_name_H-M   'P 1'
#
loop_
_entity.id
_entity.type
_entity.pdbx_description
1 polymer ?
#
loop_
_entity_poly.entity_id
_entity_poly.type
_entity_poly.pdbx_seq_one_letter_code
_entity_poly.pdbx_strand_id
1 'polypeptide(L)'
;MRKITSRLSCLFLTLCLPLAIPANVRAQYIITESGSPYRTATGYEALVSNTTGLYNTANGYQVLFSNTTGNSNTANGYRALFSNTTGNSNTANGYRALYANTTGANNTANGYRALLLNTTGSFNTANGYQALYANTTGFNNTANGYQALILNTTGAYNTANGLNALFANTTGSYNIALGYAAGYNITTGSQNIHIGNFGYSDDSNVIRIGSQGSQTKAYIAGISGVTASGGVQVFVNASGQLGTLTSSKRFKSGIKDIGSAGDKLMKLRPVTFRYKEAAENGTHPLQYGLIAEEVAKVYPELVQYDKDGKPFTVYYHLLTPLLLSELQKEHRQNASQQAELANFKQREIKQQAEFASLKQQFVVQQQQQTAQLAALQVKLNQLDRVVQASNSELRLSQK
;
A
#
# COMPACT_ATOMS: atom_id res chain seq x y z
N MET A 1 -82.16 89.84 8.03
CA MET A 1 -81.42 89.66 9.30
C MET A 1 -79.99 89.22 8.99
N ARG A 2 -79.03 89.67 9.81
CA ARG A 2 -77.72 89.09 10.20
C ARG A 2 -77.35 87.71 9.59
N LYS A 3 -76.10 87.41 9.19
CA LYS A 3 -74.81 88.10 9.38
C LYS A 3 -73.81 87.75 8.25
N ILE A 4 -72.83 88.62 8.03
CA ILE A 4 -71.68 88.47 7.10
C ILE A 4 -70.45 87.93 7.85
N THR A 5 -69.69 87.02 7.21
CA THR A 5 -68.20 86.86 7.23
C THR A 5 -67.86 85.81 6.14
N SER A 6 -67.15 86.08 5.01
CA SER A 6 -65.76 86.58 4.81
C SER A 6 -64.70 85.63 5.40
N ARG A 7 -63.53 85.26 4.83
CA ARG A 7 -62.79 85.35 3.53
C ARG A 7 -61.54 84.42 3.69
N LEU A 8 -60.75 83.92 2.71
CA LEU A 8 -60.68 83.96 1.23
C LEU A 8 -59.94 82.69 0.71
N SER A 9 -59.96 82.46 -0.62
CA SER A 9 -58.99 81.74 -1.49
C SER A 9 -57.75 81.00 -0.93
N CYS A 10 -57.50 79.79 -1.46
CA CYS A 10 -56.31 79.56 -2.29
C CYS A 10 -56.58 78.49 -3.37
N LEU A 11 -56.26 78.81 -4.63
CA LEU A 11 -56.52 77.99 -5.82
C LEU A 11 -55.17 77.53 -6.39
N PHE A 12 -54.91 76.22 -6.43
CA PHE A 12 -53.83 75.65 -7.24
C PHE A 12 -54.28 74.39 -7.97
N LEU A 13 -54.82 74.60 -9.17
CA LEU A 13 -55.08 73.57 -10.16
C LEU A 13 -53.75 73.20 -10.83
N THR A 14 -53.02 72.22 -10.31
CA THR A 14 -51.78 71.74 -10.94
C THR A 14 -52.10 70.75 -12.06
N LEU A 15 -52.00 71.25 -13.29
CA LEU A 15 -52.05 70.52 -14.54
C LEU A 15 -50.96 69.42 -14.56
N CYS A 16 -51.36 68.14 -14.47
CA CYS A 16 -50.41 67.02 -14.52
C CYS A 16 -50.30 66.48 -15.96
N LEU A 17 -49.28 66.95 -16.70
CA LEU A 17 -48.90 66.30 -17.96
C LEU A 17 -48.38 64.88 -17.68
N PRO A 18 -48.72 63.87 -18.50
CA PRO A 18 -48.04 62.58 -18.44
C PRO A 18 -46.61 62.75 -18.98
N LEU A 19 -45.63 62.78 -18.07
CA LEU A 19 -44.22 62.70 -18.43
C LEU A 19 -43.96 61.32 -19.02
N ALA A 20 -43.62 61.25 -20.31
CA ALA A 20 -43.30 59.98 -20.97
C ALA A 20 -41.99 59.41 -20.40
N ILE A 21 -42.10 58.38 -19.55
CA ILE A 21 -40.95 57.63 -19.05
C ILE A 21 -40.36 56.81 -20.21
N PRO A 22 -39.07 56.96 -20.54
CA PRO A 22 -38.45 56.20 -21.63
C PRO A 22 -38.43 54.70 -21.30
N ALA A 23 -38.71 53.86 -22.30
CA ALA A 23 -39.05 52.44 -22.15
C ALA A 23 -37.91 51.48 -21.70
N ASN A 24 -36.82 52.00 -21.11
CA ASN A 24 -35.60 51.24 -20.80
C ASN A 24 -35.38 50.95 -19.30
N VAL A 25 -36.40 51.10 -18.45
CA VAL A 25 -36.36 50.65 -17.03
C VAL A 25 -37.55 49.75 -16.70
N ARG A 26 -37.50 48.49 -17.14
CA ARG A 26 -38.36 47.41 -16.62
C ARG A 26 -37.57 46.54 -15.62
N ALA A 27 -37.49 47.02 -14.38
CA ALA A 27 -36.90 46.27 -13.27
C ALA A 27 -37.55 46.62 -11.92
N GLN A 28 -38.86 46.34 -11.78
CA GLN A 28 -39.49 46.20 -10.46
C GLN A 28 -40.81 45.43 -10.61
N TYR A 29 -40.82 44.18 -10.16
CA TYR A 29 -42.05 43.45 -9.86
C TYR A 29 -41.85 42.71 -8.55
N ILE A 30 -42.02 43.45 -7.45
CA ILE A 30 -42.31 42.82 -6.16
C ILE A 30 -43.78 42.40 -6.26
N ILE A 31 -44.04 41.13 -6.56
CA ILE A 31 -45.41 40.60 -6.64
C ILE A 31 -45.95 40.47 -5.21
N THR A 32 -46.59 41.52 -4.71
CA THR A 32 -47.43 41.47 -3.51
C THR A 32 -48.89 41.65 -3.89
N GLU A 33 -49.41 40.71 -4.67
CA GLU A 33 -50.85 40.46 -4.67
C GLU A 33 -51.19 39.44 -3.57
N SER A 34 -52.40 39.56 -3.03
CA SER A 34 -52.86 38.86 -1.83
C SER A 34 -53.01 37.36 -2.05
N GLY A 35 -51.95 36.59 -1.83
CA GLY A 35 -51.97 35.13 -2.01
C GLY A 35 -50.60 34.47 -2.18
N SER A 36 -49.59 34.88 -1.41
CA SER A 36 -48.27 34.23 -1.28
C SER A 36 -47.50 33.87 -2.57
N PRO A 37 -46.51 34.68 -2.94
CA PRO A 37 -45.29 34.18 -3.55
C PRO A 37 -44.10 34.47 -2.63
N TYR A 38 -43.64 33.48 -1.88
CA TYR A 38 -42.37 33.55 -1.14
C TYR A 38 -41.19 33.55 -2.15
N ARG A 39 -40.99 34.63 -2.90
CA ARG A 39 -39.99 34.71 -3.98
C ARG A 39 -39.35 36.10 -4.00
N THR A 40 -38.05 36.17 -4.25
CA THR A 40 -37.30 37.42 -4.45
C THR A 40 -36.70 37.40 -5.85
N ALA A 41 -37.04 38.37 -6.69
CA ALA A 41 -36.54 38.47 -8.07
C ALA A 41 -36.02 39.89 -8.36
N THR A 42 -34.72 40.04 -8.58
CA THR A 42 -34.07 41.32 -8.88
C THR A 42 -33.16 41.18 -10.09
N GLY A 43 -33.43 41.96 -11.15
CA GLY A 43 -32.69 41.90 -12.41
C GLY A 43 -33.55 41.45 -13.60
N TYR A 44 -33.05 41.72 -14.81
CA TYR A 44 -33.78 41.44 -16.04
C TYR A 44 -33.91 39.94 -16.29
N GLU A 45 -35.13 39.49 -16.58
CA GLU A 45 -35.50 38.09 -16.84
C GLU A 45 -35.15 37.11 -15.71
N ALA A 46 -35.17 37.56 -14.45
CA ALA A 46 -35.13 36.66 -13.30
C ALA A 46 -36.48 35.92 -13.11
N LEU A 47 -36.45 34.60 -12.88
CA LEU A 47 -37.61 33.76 -12.55
C LEU A 47 -38.79 33.75 -13.57
N VAL A 48 -38.55 34.10 -14.84
CA VAL A 48 -39.61 34.28 -15.86
C VAL A 48 -40.50 33.05 -16.08
N SER A 49 -39.93 31.84 -16.09
CA SER A 49 -40.71 30.62 -16.35
C SER A 49 -41.40 30.03 -15.11
N ASN A 50 -41.31 30.69 -13.95
CA ASN A 50 -41.65 30.08 -12.66
C ASN A 50 -43.16 30.00 -12.43
N THR A 51 -43.73 28.82 -12.70
CA THR A 51 -45.12 28.47 -12.38
C THR A 51 -45.31 28.35 -10.86
N THR A 52 -45.02 27.19 -10.27
CA THR A 52 -45.38 26.89 -8.87
C THR A 52 -44.23 26.98 -7.87
N GLY A 53 -42.96 26.92 -8.29
CA GLY A 53 -41.81 26.88 -7.38
C GLY A 53 -41.76 28.03 -6.36
N LEU A 54 -41.56 27.74 -5.07
CA LEU A 54 -41.58 28.70 -3.95
C LEU A 54 -40.19 28.85 -3.30
N TYR A 55 -40.03 29.84 -2.43
CA TYR A 55 -38.83 30.14 -1.64
C TYR A 55 -37.56 30.42 -2.47
N ASN A 56 -37.73 30.86 -3.72
CA ASN A 56 -36.63 31.14 -4.63
C ASN A 56 -36.13 32.58 -4.50
N THR A 57 -34.81 32.78 -4.41
CA THR A 57 -34.14 34.08 -4.49
C THR A 57 -33.28 34.14 -5.74
N ALA A 58 -33.54 35.12 -6.63
CA ALA A 58 -32.88 35.29 -7.91
C ALA A 58 -32.38 36.74 -8.06
N ASN A 59 -31.07 36.94 -8.08
CA ASN A 59 -30.46 38.26 -8.23
C ASN A 59 -29.46 38.30 -9.41
N GLY A 60 -29.82 38.99 -10.49
CA GLY A 60 -28.98 39.16 -11.67
C GLY A 60 -29.75 39.03 -12.99
N TYR A 61 -29.01 39.08 -14.09
CA TYR A 61 -29.54 38.90 -15.44
C TYR A 61 -29.79 37.42 -15.76
N GLN A 62 -31.00 37.07 -16.19
CA GLN A 62 -31.44 35.73 -16.58
C GLN A 62 -31.16 34.66 -15.51
N VAL A 63 -31.46 34.97 -14.25
CA VAL A 63 -31.27 34.06 -13.10
C VAL A 63 -32.51 33.20 -12.89
N LEU A 64 -32.34 31.88 -12.71
CA LEU A 64 -33.45 30.92 -12.60
C LEU A 64 -34.47 31.04 -13.76
N PHE A 65 -33.99 31.40 -14.96
CA PHE A 65 -34.81 31.74 -16.13
C PHE A 65 -35.83 30.65 -16.49
N SER A 66 -35.38 29.40 -16.54
CA SER A 66 -36.19 28.23 -16.92
C SER A 66 -36.92 27.56 -15.76
N ASN A 67 -36.79 28.05 -14.52
CA ASN A 67 -37.35 27.37 -13.34
C ASN A 67 -38.86 27.28 -13.46
N THR A 68 -39.45 26.09 -13.31
CA THR A 68 -40.90 25.90 -13.37
C THR A 68 -41.46 25.62 -11.98
N THR A 69 -41.06 24.47 -11.40
CA THR A 69 -41.59 23.98 -10.11
C THR A 69 -40.52 23.84 -9.02
N GLY A 70 -39.24 24.08 -9.34
CA GLY A 70 -38.14 24.00 -8.38
C GLY A 70 -38.26 25.03 -7.24
N ASN A 71 -38.02 24.59 -6.00
CA ASN A 71 -38.21 25.34 -4.76
C ASN A 71 -36.90 25.62 -4.03
N SER A 72 -36.89 26.63 -3.16
CA SER A 72 -35.81 26.94 -2.22
C SER A 72 -34.43 27.19 -2.85
N ASN A 73 -34.40 27.63 -4.12
CA ASN A 73 -33.15 27.92 -4.82
C ASN A 73 -32.69 29.35 -4.57
N THR A 74 -31.40 29.55 -4.26
CA THR A 74 -30.78 30.86 -4.10
C THR A 74 -29.72 31.07 -5.18
N ALA A 75 -29.90 32.06 -6.04
CA ALA A 75 -29.03 32.30 -7.18
C ALA A 75 -28.65 33.79 -7.31
N ASN A 76 -27.37 34.06 -7.51
CA ASN A 76 -26.80 35.41 -7.61
C ASN A 76 -25.72 35.46 -8.70
N GLY A 77 -25.85 36.42 -9.63
CA GLY A 77 -24.92 36.64 -10.74
C GLY A 77 -25.49 36.30 -12.11
N TYR A 78 -24.78 36.68 -13.18
CA TYR A 78 -25.24 36.50 -14.56
C TYR A 78 -25.49 35.01 -14.90
N ARG A 79 -26.72 34.68 -15.29
CA ARG A 79 -27.16 33.33 -15.69
C ARG A 79 -26.88 32.22 -14.67
N ALA A 80 -26.93 32.54 -13.37
CA ALA A 80 -26.90 31.51 -12.31
C ALA A 80 -28.21 30.68 -12.33
N LEU A 81 -28.10 29.35 -12.24
CA LEU A 81 -29.22 28.39 -12.35
C LEU A 81 -30.15 28.60 -13.58
N PHE A 82 -29.61 29.11 -14.70
CA PHE A 82 -30.37 29.49 -15.89
C PHE A 82 -31.34 28.38 -16.38
N SER A 83 -30.86 27.14 -16.47
CA SER A 83 -31.61 26.01 -17.05
C SER A 83 -32.44 25.21 -16.05
N ASN A 84 -32.43 25.58 -14.75
CA ASN A 84 -33.12 24.81 -13.71
C ASN A 84 -34.59 24.66 -14.07
N THR A 85 -35.19 23.49 -13.91
CA THR A 85 -36.63 23.28 -14.18
C THR A 85 -37.33 22.88 -12.89
N THR A 86 -36.93 21.74 -12.32
CA THR A 86 -37.56 21.15 -11.11
C THR A 86 -36.57 20.93 -9.96
N GLY A 87 -35.27 21.23 -10.16
CA GLY A 87 -34.24 21.14 -9.12
C GLY A 87 -34.56 22.02 -7.91
N ASN A 88 -34.39 21.47 -6.71
CA ASN A 88 -34.71 22.11 -5.44
C ASN A 88 -33.46 22.38 -4.59
N SER A 89 -33.54 23.37 -3.70
CA SER A 89 -32.54 23.65 -2.66
C SER A 89 -31.12 23.88 -3.18
N ASN A 90 -30.97 24.42 -4.39
CA ASN A 90 -29.66 24.73 -4.96
C ASN A 90 -29.20 26.15 -4.61
N THR A 91 -27.92 26.32 -4.28
CA THR A 91 -27.27 27.62 -4.09
C THR A 91 -26.27 27.87 -5.21
N ALA A 92 -26.40 28.98 -5.94
CA ALA A 92 -25.58 29.30 -7.12
C ALA A 92 -25.11 30.77 -7.08
N ASN A 93 -23.90 31.02 -6.59
CA ASN A 93 -23.31 32.36 -6.49
C ASN A 93 -22.12 32.49 -7.47
N GLY A 94 -22.30 33.27 -8.53
CA GLY A 94 -21.27 33.54 -9.52
C GLY A 94 -21.75 33.50 -10.97
N TYR A 95 -20.92 34.02 -11.88
CA TYR A 95 -21.18 33.99 -13.32
C TYR A 95 -21.38 32.54 -13.80
N ARG A 96 -22.59 32.24 -14.29
CA ARG A 96 -23.00 30.90 -14.79
C ARG A 96 -22.75 29.75 -13.78
N ALA A 97 -22.87 30.00 -12.48
CA ALA A 97 -22.90 28.91 -11.50
C ALA A 97 -24.16 28.03 -11.72
N LEU A 98 -24.00 26.69 -11.75
CA LEU A 98 -25.08 25.72 -12.02
C LEU A 98 -25.91 26.00 -13.30
N TYR A 99 -25.29 26.55 -14.34
CA TYR A 99 -25.98 27.04 -15.55
C TYR A 99 -26.88 26.00 -16.24
N ALA A 100 -26.40 24.77 -16.40
CA ALA A 100 -27.09 23.70 -17.13
C ALA A 100 -27.98 22.81 -16.24
N ASN A 101 -28.07 23.09 -14.93
CA ASN A 101 -28.83 22.24 -14.00
C ASN A 101 -30.27 22.15 -14.47
N THR A 102 -30.89 20.98 -14.46
CA THR A 102 -32.31 20.80 -14.83
C THR A 102 -33.10 20.30 -13.62
N THR A 103 -32.80 19.08 -13.16
CA THR A 103 -33.48 18.42 -12.05
C THR A 103 -32.59 18.16 -10.84
N GLY A 104 -31.28 18.42 -10.95
CA GLY A 104 -30.32 18.26 -9.85
C GLY A 104 -30.71 19.10 -8.62
N ALA A 105 -30.59 18.52 -7.43
CA ALA A 105 -31.03 19.14 -6.18
C ALA A 105 -29.93 19.16 -5.10
N ASN A 106 -30.07 20.07 -4.14
CA ASN A 106 -29.16 20.24 -3.00
C ASN A 106 -27.70 20.49 -3.40
N ASN A 107 -27.46 21.16 -4.54
CA ASN A 107 -26.12 21.53 -4.98
C ASN A 107 -25.73 22.92 -4.48
N THR A 108 -24.47 23.12 -4.09
CA THR A 108 -23.88 24.43 -3.78
C THR A 108 -22.77 24.74 -4.77
N ALA A 109 -22.90 25.84 -5.51
CA ALA A 109 -21.91 26.31 -6.48
C ALA A 109 -21.55 27.78 -6.19
N ASN A 110 -20.35 28.00 -5.67
CA ASN A 110 -19.81 29.33 -5.37
C ASN A 110 -18.54 29.57 -6.20
N GLY A 111 -18.64 30.39 -7.24
CA GLY A 111 -17.52 30.72 -8.13
C GLY A 111 -17.91 30.85 -9.59
N TYR A 112 -16.98 31.39 -10.39
CA TYR A 112 -17.13 31.52 -11.84
C TYR A 112 -17.24 30.13 -12.49
N ARG A 113 -18.39 29.85 -13.12
CA ARG A 113 -18.70 28.58 -13.80
C ARG A 113 -18.53 27.32 -12.92
N ALA A 114 -18.72 27.44 -11.61
CA ALA A 114 -18.81 26.27 -10.73
C ALA A 114 -20.04 25.41 -11.09
N LEU A 115 -19.88 24.09 -11.20
CA LEU A 115 -20.92 23.15 -11.64
C LEU A 115 -21.64 23.55 -12.95
N LEU A 116 -20.92 24.17 -13.91
CA LEU A 116 -21.52 24.73 -15.14
C LEU A 116 -22.41 23.73 -15.89
N LEU A 117 -21.91 22.53 -16.13
CA LEU A 117 -22.54 21.51 -16.99
C LEU A 117 -23.40 20.50 -16.23
N ASN A 118 -23.62 20.69 -14.92
CA ASN A 118 -24.44 19.79 -14.11
C ASN A 118 -25.84 19.73 -14.69
N THR A 119 -26.43 18.54 -14.84
CA THR A 119 -27.81 18.40 -15.35
C THR A 119 -28.71 17.81 -14.27
N THR A 120 -28.45 16.58 -13.86
CA THR A 120 -29.24 15.83 -12.85
C THR A 120 -28.44 15.49 -11.60
N GLY A 121 -27.11 15.71 -11.60
CA GLY A 121 -26.24 15.52 -10.45
C GLY A 121 -26.74 16.29 -9.22
N SER A 122 -26.71 15.64 -8.06
CA SER A 122 -27.30 16.17 -6.81
C SER A 122 -26.29 16.07 -5.65
N PHE A 123 -26.51 16.85 -4.59
CA PHE A 123 -25.66 16.88 -3.40
C PHE A 123 -24.18 17.23 -3.66
N ASN A 124 -23.89 17.99 -4.73
CA ASN A 124 -22.52 18.42 -5.04
C ASN A 124 -22.21 19.78 -4.40
N THR A 125 -21.02 19.94 -3.83
CA THR A 125 -20.48 21.22 -3.35
C THR A 125 -19.27 21.62 -4.19
N ALA A 126 -19.34 22.77 -4.85
CA ALA A 126 -18.30 23.31 -5.71
C ALA A 126 -17.98 24.76 -5.29
N ASN A 127 -16.83 24.97 -4.65
CA ASN A 127 -16.35 26.27 -4.21
C ASN A 127 -15.03 26.60 -4.90
N GLY A 128 -15.05 27.53 -5.85
CA GLY A 128 -13.88 27.93 -6.63
C GLY A 128 -14.18 28.18 -8.11
N TYR A 129 -13.22 28.79 -8.80
CA TYR A 129 -13.26 28.97 -10.25
C TYR A 129 -13.27 27.60 -10.96
N GLN A 130 -14.32 27.33 -11.74
CA GLN A 130 -14.51 26.07 -12.49
C GLN A 130 -14.46 24.77 -11.63
N ALA A 131 -14.73 24.83 -10.32
CA ALA A 131 -14.90 23.63 -9.51
C ALA A 131 -16.07 22.78 -10.05
N LEU A 132 -15.86 21.47 -10.25
CA LEU A 132 -16.84 20.53 -10.85
C LEU A 132 -17.45 21.00 -12.19
N TYR A 133 -16.69 21.74 -13.00
CA TYR A 133 -17.18 22.37 -14.24
C TYR A 133 -17.93 21.41 -15.19
N ALA A 134 -17.36 20.23 -15.45
CA ALA A 134 -17.87 19.26 -16.42
C ALA A 134 -18.85 18.23 -15.83
N ASN A 135 -19.21 18.33 -14.55
CA ASN A 135 -20.09 17.36 -13.90
C ASN A 135 -21.42 17.33 -14.65
N THR A 136 -22.00 16.16 -14.91
CA THR A 136 -23.29 16.03 -15.59
C THR A 136 -24.30 15.33 -14.69
N THR A 137 -24.01 14.09 -14.31
CA THR A 137 -24.86 13.24 -13.46
C THR A 137 -24.16 12.81 -12.16
N GLY A 138 -22.86 13.08 -12.01
CA GLY A 138 -22.11 12.81 -10.78
C GLY A 138 -22.73 13.47 -9.55
N PHE A 139 -22.66 12.81 -8.40
CA PHE A 139 -23.39 13.20 -7.20
C PHE A 139 -22.55 12.96 -5.92
N ASN A 140 -22.90 13.65 -4.82
CA ASN A 140 -22.15 13.64 -3.56
C ASN A 140 -20.65 14.03 -3.71
N ASN A 141 -20.29 14.87 -4.68
CA ASN A 141 -18.90 15.34 -4.82
C ASN A 141 -18.66 16.66 -4.07
N THR A 142 -17.52 16.78 -3.40
CA THR A 142 -17.04 18.03 -2.80
C THR A 142 -15.78 18.49 -3.51
N ALA A 143 -15.81 19.68 -4.13
CA ALA A 143 -14.70 20.31 -4.82
C ALA A 143 -14.45 21.72 -4.26
N ASN A 144 -13.35 21.91 -3.55
CA ASN A 144 -12.94 23.18 -2.97
C ASN A 144 -11.56 23.58 -3.53
N GLY A 145 -11.53 24.56 -4.41
CA GLY A 145 -10.31 25.04 -5.06
C GLY A 145 -10.50 25.45 -6.52
N TYR A 146 -9.51 26.15 -7.07
CA TYR A 146 -9.43 26.43 -8.49
C TYR A 146 -9.34 25.11 -9.26
N GLN A 147 -10.29 24.88 -10.18
CA GLN A 147 -10.37 23.70 -11.07
C GLN A 147 -10.34 22.33 -10.37
N ALA A 148 -10.76 22.26 -9.10
CA ALA A 148 -10.95 20.98 -8.41
C ALA A 148 -12.07 20.16 -9.08
N LEU A 149 -11.81 18.88 -9.38
CA LEU A 149 -12.71 17.98 -10.12
C LEU A 149 -13.25 18.55 -11.45
N ILE A 150 -12.48 19.41 -12.14
CA ILE A 150 -12.95 20.14 -13.33
C ILE A 150 -13.48 19.22 -14.45
N LEU A 151 -12.84 18.07 -14.69
CA LEU A 151 -13.22 17.12 -15.75
C LEU A 151 -14.19 16.01 -15.30
N ASN A 152 -14.64 15.99 -14.04
CA ASN A 152 -15.56 14.96 -13.56
C ASN A 152 -16.87 15.05 -14.33
N THR A 153 -17.40 13.94 -14.85
CA THR A 153 -18.66 13.89 -15.59
C THR A 153 -19.72 13.10 -14.82
N THR A 154 -19.41 11.84 -14.48
CA THR A 154 -20.34 10.91 -13.80
C THR A 154 -19.78 10.36 -12.49
N GLY A 155 -18.53 10.64 -12.15
CA GLY A 155 -17.91 10.21 -10.90
C GLY A 155 -18.65 10.74 -9.68
N ALA A 156 -18.74 9.94 -8.63
CA ALA A 156 -19.52 10.23 -7.42
C ALA A 156 -18.69 10.04 -6.13
N TYR A 157 -19.15 10.65 -5.04
CA TYR A 157 -18.53 10.53 -3.71
C TYR A 157 -17.05 10.96 -3.64
N ASN A 158 -16.60 11.85 -4.54
CA ASN A 158 -15.22 12.35 -4.53
C ASN A 158 -15.07 13.58 -3.63
N THR A 159 -13.94 13.70 -2.94
CA THR A 159 -13.57 14.89 -2.16
C THR A 159 -12.24 15.43 -2.68
N ALA A 160 -12.26 16.60 -3.31
CA ALA A 160 -11.10 17.32 -3.83
C ALA A 160 -10.96 18.67 -3.12
N ASN A 161 -9.93 18.83 -2.30
CA ASN A 161 -9.66 20.06 -1.56
C ASN A 161 -8.24 20.56 -1.88
N GLY A 162 -8.15 21.52 -2.80
CA GLY A 162 -6.90 22.06 -3.32
C GLY A 162 -7.02 22.53 -4.77
N LEU A 163 -6.09 23.41 -5.18
CA LEU A 163 -5.94 23.80 -6.58
C LEU A 163 -5.61 22.56 -7.43
N ASN A 164 -6.39 22.34 -8.50
CA ASN A 164 -6.30 21.19 -9.41
C ASN A 164 -6.36 19.80 -8.74
N ALA A 165 -6.99 19.68 -7.56
CA ALA A 165 -7.23 18.38 -6.94
C ALA A 165 -8.22 17.54 -7.79
N LEU A 166 -7.86 16.28 -8.08
CA LEU A 166 -8.57 15.38 -9.03
C LEU A 166 -8.88 16.03 -10.39
N PHE A 167 -7.95 16.83 -10.92
CA PHE A 167 -8.13 17.56 -12.19
C PHE A 167 -8.57 16.66 -13.36
N ALA A 168 -7.89 15.53 -13.57
CA ALA A 168 -8.16 14.63 -14.70
C ALA A 168 -9.28 13.61 -14.46
N ASN A 169 -9.89 13.57 -13.28
CA ASN A 169 -10.87 12.54 -12.94
C ASN A 169 -12.16 12.75 -13.74
N THR A 170 -12.58 11.77 -14.52
CA THR A 170 -13.79 11.82 -15.36
C THR A 170 -14.93 10.99 -14.76
N THR A 171 -14.69 9.71 -14.52
CA THR A 171 -15.70 8.76 -14.00
C THR A 171 -15.31 8.10 -12.68
N GLY A 172 -14.07 8.33 -12.21
CA GLY A 172 -13.58 7.78 -10.94
C GLY A 172 -14.41 8.25 -9.76
N SER A 173 -14.62 7.35 -8.78
CA SER A 173 -15.51 7.57 -7.63
C SER A 173 -14.85 7.19 -6.31
N TYR A 174 -15.36 7.71 -5.19
CA TYR A 174 -14.82 7.48 -3.85
C TYR A 174 -13.35 7.90 -3.66
N ASN A 175 -12.87 8.88 -4.44
CA ASN A 175 -11.50 9.40 -4.31
C ASN A 175 -11.44 10.55 -3.31
N ILE A 176 -10.42 10.55 -2.44
CA ILE A 176 -10.08 11.63 -1.52
C ILE A 176 -8.75 12.24 -1.97
N ALA A 177 -8.75 13.54 -2.27
CA ALA A 177 -7.59 14.28 -2.74
C ALA A 177 -7.43 15.59 -1.97
N LEU A 178 -6.34 15.71 -1.20
CA LEU A 178 -6.07 16.84 -0.31
C LEU A 178 -4.73 17.49 -0.65
N GLY A 179 -4.76 18.78 -0.98
CA GLY A 179 -3.59 19.60 -1.32
C GLY A 179 -3.48 19.97 -2.80
N TYR A 180 -2.49 20.80 -3.13
CA TYR A 180 -2.16 21.20 -4.50
C TYR A 180 -1.94 19.98 -5.39
N ALA A 181 -2.65 19.92 -6.51
CA ALA A 181 -2.58 18.86 -7.52
C ALA A 181 -2.73 17.42 -6.96
N ALA A 182 -3.38 17.25 -5.81
CA ALA A 182 -3.60 15.92 -5.24
C ALA A 182 -4.50 15.08 -6.16
N GLY A 183 -4.05 13.87 -6.52
CA GLY A 183 -4.74 13.00 -7.47
C GLY A 183 -4.89 13.58 -8.88
N TYR A 184 -4.09 14.59 -9.27
CA TYR A 184 -4.16 15.28 -10.56
C TYR A 184 -4.23 14.32 -11.77
N ASN A 185 -3.47 13.22 -11.74
CA ASN A 185 -3.36 12.26 -12.85
C ASN A 185 -4.46 11.19 -12.86
N ILE A 186 -5.26 11.03 -11.79
CA ILE A 186 -6.30 9.99 -11.72
C ILE A 186 -7.37 10.30 -12.77
N THR A 187 -7.67 9.34 -13.65
CA THR A 187 -8.65 9.50 -14.74
C THR A 187 -9.97 8.79 -14.44
N THR A 188 -9.96 7.46 -14.41
CA THR A 188 -11.13 6.60 -14.13
C THR A 188 -10.99 5.80 -12.84
N GLY A 189 -9.82 5.85 -12.20
CA GLY A 189 -9.50 5.16 -10.97
C GLY A 189 -10.40 5.55 -9.80
N SER A 190 -10.71 4.59 -8.93
CA SER A 190 -11.65 4.77 -7.81
C SER A 190 -11.05 4.30 -6.48
N GLN A 191 -11.63 4.76 -5.36
CA GLN A 191 -11.24 4.40 -3.99
C GLN A 191 -9.80 4.78 -3.61
N ASN A 192 -9.28 5.89 -4.14
CA ASN A 192 -7.93 6.37 -3.85
C ASN A 192 -7.89 7.43 -2.73
N ILE A 193 -6.82 7.47 -1.94
CA ILE A 193 -6.59 8.51 -0.91
C ILE A 193 -5.22 9.17 -1.15
N HIS A 194 -5.23 10.35 -1.78
CA HIS A 194 -4.03 11.07 -2.19
C HIS A 194 -3.88 12.38 -1.39
N ILE A 195 -2.80 12.51 -0.62
CA ILE A 195 -2.52 13.69 0.20
C ILE A 195 -1.18 14.27 -0.26
N GLY A 196 -1.21 15.42 -0.94
CA GLY A 196 -0.01 16.05 -1.51
C GLY A 196 0.74 15.18 -2.54
N ASN A 197 0.04 14.30 -3.25
CA ASN A 197 0.58 13.39 -4.26
C ASN A 197 -0.26 13.44 -5.55
N PHE A 198 0.40 13.56 -6.71
CA PHE A 198 -0.25 13.68 -8.02
C PHE A 198 -0.99 12.42 -8.48
N GLY A 199 -0.61 11.25 -7.97
CA GLY A 199 -1.08 9.96 -8.44
C GLY A 199 -0.55 9.54 -9.81
N TYR A 200 -0.97 8.36 -10.23
CA TYR A 200 -0.83 7.81 -11.57
C TYR A 200 -2.23 7.59 -12.19
N SER A 201 -2.28 7.46 -13.50
CA SER A 201 -3.55 7.37 -14.25
C SER A 201 -4.35 6.09 -14.00
N ASP A 202 -3.65 5.05 -13.58
CA ASP A 202 -4.12 3.68 -13.29
C ASP A 202 -4.32 3.41 -11.79
N ASP A 203 -4.04 4.37 -10.90
CA ASP A 203 -4.27 4.22 -9.47
C ASP A 203 -5.75 3.92 -9.18
N SER A 204 -6.03 2.76 -8.60
CA SER A 204 -7.34 2.42 -8.04
C SER A 204 -7.17 1.58 -6.79
N ASN A 205 -7.88 1.94 -5.71
CA ASN A 205 -7.73 1.37 -4.37
C ASN A 205 -6.34 1.67 -3.76
N VAL A 206 -5.73 2.80 -4.09
CA VAL A 206 -4.36 3.18 -3.69
C VAL A 206 -4.34 4.35 -2.70
N ILE A 207 -3.46 4.26 -1.71
CA ILE A 207 -3.15 5.37 -0.78
C ILE A 207 -1.78 5.94 -1.12
N ARG A 208 -1.67 7.27 -1.29
CA ARG A 208 -0.41 7.98 -1.53
C ARG A 208 -0.33 9.25 -0.68
N ILE A 209 0.75 9.40 0.08
CA ILE A 209 0.96 10.55 0.98
C ILE A 209 2.34 11.14 0.72
N GLY A 210 2.40 12.44 0.41
CA GLY A 210 3.60 13.15 -0.01
C GLY A 210 4.01 12.85 -1.46
N SER A 211 4.92 13.65 -2.00
CA SER A 211 5.47 13.52 -3.35
C SER A 211 6.86 12.86 -3.30
N GLN A 212 7.07 11.86 -4.17
CA GLN A 212 8.33 11.12 -4.23
C GLN A 212 9.51 12.05 -4.56
N GLY A 213 10.63 11.88 -3.84
CA GLY A 213 11.81 12.74 -3.96
C GLY A 213 11.78 14.01 -3.12
N SER A 214 10.60 14.55 -2.80
CA SER A 214 10.45 15.70 -1.90
C SER A 214 10.39 15.28 -0.42
N GLN A 215 9.60 14.25 -0.10
CA GLN A 215 9.54 13.68 1.24
C GLN A 215 10.58 12.57 1.40
N THR A 216 11.56 12.78 2.28
CA THR A 216 12.64 11.81 2.60
C THR A 216 12.51 11.17 3.99
N LYS A 217 11.54 11.63 4.80
CA LYS A 217 11.29 11.13 6.16
C LYS A 217 9.77 11.01 6.37
N ALA A 218 9.35 10.00 7.12
CA ALA A 218 7.94 9.78 7.48
C ALA A 218 7.81 9.59 8.99
N TYR A 219 7.00 10.43 9.62
CA TYR A 219 6.69 10.37 11.05
C TYR A 219 5.19 10.09 11.21
N ILE A 220 4.84 8.99 11.87
CA ILE A 220 3.45 8.61 12.16
C ILE A 220 3.33 8.40 13.67
N ALA A 221 2.49 9.21 14.31
CA ALA A 221 2.25 9.12 15.75
C ALA A 221 1.61 7.77 16.13
N GLY A 222 1.92 7.28 17.33
CA GLY A 222 1.38 6.03 17.86
C GLY A 222 2.04 4.74 17.36
N ILE A 223 3.11 4.82 16.55
CA ILE A 223 3.90 3.64 16.15
C ILE A 223 5.07 3.39 17.12
N SER A 224 5.94 4.38 17.33
CA SER A 224 7.15 4.19 18.14
C SER A 224 6.80 4.01 19.62
N GLY A 225 7.40 2.99 20.26
CA GLY A 225 7.17 2.66 21.67
C GLY A 225 5.85 1.95 22.00
N VAL A 226 5.03 1.60 20.99
CA VAL A 226 3.71 0.98 21.18
C VAL A 226 3.71 -0.49 20.79
N THR A 227 3.31 -1.38 21.71
CA THR A 227 3.22 -2.82 21.47
C THR A 227 1.94 -3.20 20.73
N ALA A 228 2.05 -3.73 19.51
CA ALA A 228 0.94 -4.32 18.76
C ALA A 228 0.87 -5.84 18.97
N SER A 229 0.05 -6.30 19.91
CA SER A 229 -0.16 -7.74 20.15
C SER A 229 -0.89 -8.43 19.00
N GLY A 230 -0.46 -9.64 18.63
CA GLY A 230 -1.08 -10.44 17.56
C GLY A 230 -0.82 -9.95 16.12
N GLY A 231 0.05 -8.96 15.93
CA GLY A 231 0.36 -8.38 14.61
C GLY A 231 1.24 -9.26 13.70
N VAL A 232 1.22 -8.94 12.40
CA VAL A 232 2.14 -9.48 11.38
C VAL A 232 3.12 -8.38 10.98
N GLN A 233 4.38 -8.73 10.72
CA GLN A 233 5.40 -7.77 10.26
C GLN A 233 5.04 -7.18 8.89
N VAL A 234 5.16 -5.87 8.78
CA VAL A 234 5.01 -5.11 7.53
C VAL A 234 6.37 -4.93 6.87
N PHE A 235 6.42 -5.05 5.54
CA PHE A 235 7.61 -4.80 4.73
C PHE A 235 7.30 -3.79 3.61
N VAL A 236 8.34 -3.26 2.97
CA VAL A 236 8.26 -2.39 1.80
C VAL A 236 8.83 -3.13 0.59
N ASN A 237 8.13 -3.09 -0.56
CA ASN A 237 8.63 -3.66 -1.83
C ASN A 237 9.39 -2.62 -2.69
N ALA A 238 9.93 -3.04 -3.83
CA ALA A 238 10.73 -2.16 -4.70
C ALA A 238 9.98 -0.94 -5.26
N SER A 239 8.64 -0.99 -5.31
CA SER A 239 7.78 0.14 -5.72
C SER A 239 7.39 1.08 -4.57
N GLY A 240 7.89 0.84 -3.35
CA GLY A 240 7.56 1.60 -2.15
C GLY A 240 6.24 1.20 -1.48
N GLN A 241 5.60 0.12 -1.93
CA GLN A 241 4.34 -0.36 -1.35
C GLN A 241 4.58 -1.08 -0.02
N LEU A 242 3.82 -0.70 1.01
CA LEU A 242 3.72 -1.43 2.27
C LEU A 242 2.84 -2.68 2.13
N GLY A 243 3.26 -3.81 2.68
CA GLY A 243 2.51 -5.07 2.65
C GLY A 243 2.95 -6.05 3.73
N THR A 244 2.36 -7.26 3.75
CA THR A 244 2.72 -8.35 4.67
C THR A 244 3.12 -9.60 3.90
N LEU A 245 4.05 -10.39 4.43
CA LEU A 245 4.48 -11.64 3.81
C LEU A 245 3.52 -12.78 4.17
N THR A 246 2.72 -13.23 3.20
CA THR A 246 1.77 -14.34 3.42
C THR A 246 2.42 -15.70 3.14
N SER A 247 2.31 -16.65 4.06
CA SER A 247 2.97 -17.97 3.95
C SER A 247 2.03 -19.17 3.75
N SER A 248 0.71 -18.96 3.79
CA SER A 248 -0.29 -20.04 3.62
C SER A 248 -0.23 -20.68 2.23
N LYS A 249 -0.51 -22.00 2.15
CA LYS A 249 -0.67 -22.74 0.88
C LYS A 249 -1.67 -22.09 -0.08
N ARG A 250 -2.69 -21.37 0.44
CA ARG A 250 -3.68 -20.65 -0.38
C ARG A 250 -3.07 -19.58 -1.30
N PHE A 251 -1.89 -19.06 -0.96
CA PHE A 251 -1.22 -17.98 -1.69
C PHE A 251 0.07 -18.46 -2.37
N LYS A 252 0.25 -19.78 -2.54
CA LYS A 252 1.46 -20.41 -3.07
C LYS A 252 1.14 -21.47 -4.12
N SER A 253 1.91 -21.47 -5.19
CA SER A 253 1.92 -22.50 -6.23
C SER A 253 3.35 -23.02 -6.43
N GLY A 254 3.52 -24.13 -7.17
CA GLY A 254 4.85 -24.66 -7.50
C GLY A 254 5.69 -25.14 -6.31
N ILE A 255 5.06 -25.47 -5.19
CA ILE A 255 5.76 -25.88 -3.95
C ILE A 255 6.55 -27.17 -4.20
N LYS A 256 7.86 -27.11 -3.90
CA LYS A 256 8.83 -28.21 -3.98
C LYS A 256 9.78 -28.14 -2.79
N ASP A 257 10.43 -29.24 -2.46
CA ASP A 257 11.51 -29.25 -1.48
C ASP A 257 12.72 -28.46 -1.99
N ILE A 258 13.37 -27.73 -1.08
CA ILE A 258 14.54 -26.88 -1.38
C ILE A 258 15.77 -27.71 -1.81
N GLY A 259 15.83 -28.98 -1.43
CA GLY A 259 17.01 -29.82 -1.64
C GLY A 259 18.19 -29.31 -0.79
N SER A 260 19.40 -29.31 -1.35
CA SER A 260 20.51 -28.53 -0.78
C SER A 260 20.53 -27.14 -1.40
N ALA A 261 20.48 -26.09 -0.58
CA ALA A 261 20.81 -24.71 -0.98
C ALA A 261 22.25 -24.60 -1.52
N GLY A 262 23.11 -25.57 -1.16
CA GLY A 262 24.36 -25.90 -1.83
C GLY A 262 25.49 -24.90 -1.59
N ASP A 263 26.62 -25.15 -2.25
CA ASP A 263 27.88 -24.40 -2.07
C ASP A 263 27.74 -22.88 -2.27
N LYS A 264 26.68 -22.42 -2.95
CA LYS A 264 26.37 -20.99 -3.09
C LYS A 264 26.13 -20.31 -1.75
N LEU A 265 25.43 -20.97 -0.81
CA LEU A 265 25.15 -20.39 0.49
C LEU A 265 26.43 -20.24 1.32
N MET A 266 27.33 -21.23 1.23
CA MET A 266 28.65 -21.23 1.91
C MET A 266 29.66 -20.24 1.29
N LYS A 267 29.37 -19.69 0.10
CA LYS A 267 30.16 -18.64 -0.55
C LYS A 267 29.71 -17.22 -0.16
N LEU A 268 28.60 -17.08 0.57
CA LEU A 268 28.20 -15.78 1.11
C LEU A 268 29.10 -15.40 2.28
N ARG A 269 29.52 -14.13 2.34
CA ARG A 269 30.46 -13.60 3.34
C ARG A 269 29.72 -12.74 4.38
N PRO A 270 29.51 -13.23 5.61
CA PRO A 270 29.02 -12.39 6.71
C PRO A 270 29.99 -11.25 6.99
N VAL A 271 29.46 -10.04 7.20
CA VAL A 271 30.23 -8.85 7.55
C VAL A 271 29.61 -8.10 8.72
N THR A 272 30.43 -7.34 9.43
CA THR A 272 29.96 -6.26 10.28
C THR A 272 30.09 -4.92 9.55
N PHE A 273 29.17 -4.01 9.79
CA PHE A 273 29.17 -2.69 9.16
C PHE A 273 28.52 -1.63 10.05
N ARG A 274 28.58 -0.38 9.64
CA ARG A 274 27.85 0.75 10.23
C ARG A 274 27.22 1.54 9.10
N TYR A 275 25.98 2.01 9.27
CA TYR A 275 25.35 2.86 8.26
C TYR A 275 26.07 4.21 8.15
N LYS A 276 26.10 4.79 6.94
CA LYS A 276 26.68 6.13 6.69
C LYS A 276 25.86 7.24 7.34
N GLU A 277 24.56 7.03 7.51
CA GLU A 277 23.69 7.91 8.27
C GLU A 277 23.81 7.60 9.77
N ALA A 278 23.81 8.65 10.59
CA ALA A 278 23.82 8.53 12.04
C ALA A 278 22.39 8.35 12.59
N ALA A 279 22.26 7.68 13.72
CA ALA A 279 21.05 7.71 14.52
C ALA A 279 20.81 9.12 15.09
N GLU A 280 19.61 9.39 15.63
CA GLU A 280 19.22 10.72 16.14
C GLU A 280 20.16 11.27 17.25
N ASN A 281 20.85 10.38 17.97
CA ASN A 281 21.85 10.72 18.99
C ASN A 281 23.28 10.92 18.42
N GLY A 282 23.45 10.98 17.10
CA GLY A 282 24.75 11.12 16.42
C GLY A 282 25.60 9.84 16.36
N THR A 283 25.13 8.70 16.87
CA THR A 283 25.90 7.45 16.85
C THR A 283 25.66 6.63 15.58
N HIS A 284 26.67 5.85 15.17
CA HIS A 284 26.55 4.86 14.09
C HIS A 284 26.60 3.44 14.70
N PRO A 285 25.46 2.83 15.08
CA PRO A 285 25.45 1.52 15.74
C PRO A 285 26.01 0.41 14.85
N LEU A 286 26.71 -0.55 15.46
CA LEU A 286 27.28 -1.71 14.76
C LEU A 286 26.18 -2.64 14.29
N GLN A 287 26.25 -3.06 13.02
CA GLN A 287 25.32 -3.96 12.36
C GLN A 287 26.03 -5.22 11.86
N TYR A 288 25.24 -6.27 11.61
CA TYR A 288 25.69 -7.56 11.09
C TYR A 288 24.84 -7.90 9.86
N GLY A 289 25.45 -8.45 8.81
CA GLY A 289 24.70 -8.82 7.61
C GLY A 289 25.57 -9.24 6.43
N LEU A 290 25.05 -8.99 5.23
CA LEU A 290 25.65 -9.30 3.93
C LEU A 290 25.61 -8.04 3.04
N ILE A 291 26.55 -7.95 2.09
CA ILE A 291 26.62 -6.86 1.10
C ILE A 291 25.84 -7.29 -0.15
N ALA A 292 24.84 -6.51 -0.56
CA ALA A 292 23.92 -6.87 -1.65
C ALA A 292 24.66 -7.13 -2.98
N GLU A 293 25.71 -6.37 -3.28
CA GLU A 293 26.56 -6.51 -4.46
C GLU A 293 27.47 -7.75 -4.42
N GLU A 294 27.80 -8.26 -3.23
CA GLU A 294 28.52 -9.54 -3.06
C GLU A 294 27.54 -10.71 -3.22
N VAL A 295 26.36 -10.62 -2.59
CA VAL A 295 25.29 -11.62 -2.72
C VAL A 295 24.82 -11.72 -4.18
N ALA A 296 24.68 -10.60 -4.90
CA ALA A 296 24.22 -10.59 -6.30
C ALA A 296 25.11 -11.44 -7.24
N LYS A 297 26.41 -11.52 -6.97
CA LYS A 297 27.38 -12.30 -7.78
C LYS A 297 27.28 -13.81 -7.54
N VAL A 298 26.78 -14.23 -6.38
CA VAL A 298 26.75 -15.64 -5.94
C VAL A 298 25.34 -16.23 -5.99
N TYR A 299 24.36 -15.43 -5.56
CA TYR A 299 22.97 -15.82 -5.35
C TYR A 299 22.02 -14.63 -5.65
N PRO A 300 21.89 -14.22 -6.93
CA PRO A 300 21.14 -13.01 -7.32
C PRO A 300 19.65 -13.01 -6.94
N GLU A 301 19.04 -14.19 -6.78
CA GLU A 301 17.63 -14.35 -6.35
C GLU A 301 17.38 -13.85 -4.91
N LEU A 302 18.43 -13.73 -4.09
CA LEU A 302 18.35 -13.20 -2.73
C LEU A 302 18.49 -11.67 -2.66
N VAL A 303 18.54 -10.99 -3.81
CA VAL A 303 18.77 -9.54 -3.89
C VAL A 303 17.56 -8.84 -4.52
N GLN A 304 17.10 -7.78 -3.85
CA GLN A 304 16.21 -6.80 -4.43
C GLN A 304 17.04 -5.73 -5.13
N TYR A 305 16.63 -5.37 -6.34
CA TYR A 305 17.24 -4.30 -7.12
C TYR A 305 16.40 -3.02 -7.02
N ASP A 306 17.05 -1.86 -7.09
CA ASP A 306 16.37 -0.57 -7.21
C ASP A 306 15.80 -0.34 -8.61
N LYS A 307 15.10 0.78 -8.78
CA LYS A 307 14.53 1.24 -10.06
C LYS A 307 15.56 1.46 -11.18
N ASP A 308 16.85 1.61 -10.84
CA ASP A 308 17.95 1.84 -11.78
C ASP A 308 18.72 0.52 -12.06
N GLY A 309 18.22 -0.62 -11.56
CA GLY A 309 18.76 -1.96 -11.77
C GLY A 309 19.96 -2.33 -10.89
N LYS A 310 20.23 -1.57 -9.81
CA LYS A 310 21.36 -1.81 -8.91
C LYS A 310 20.94 -2.64 -7.69
N PRO A 311 21.79 -3.54 -7.16
CA PRO A 311 21.56 -4.20 -5.88
C PRO A 311 21.24 -3.19 -4.77
N PHE A 312 20.09 -3.35 -4.11
CA PHE A 312 19.59 -2.41 -3.11
C PHE A 312 19.53 -3.02 -1.71
N THR A 313 18.98 -4.23 -1.59
CA THR A 313 18.93 -4.93 -0.30
C THR A 313 18.89 -6.45 -0.47
N VAL A 314 19.21 -7.18 0.59
CA VAL A 314 19.18 -8.65 0.64
C VAL A 314 17.87 -9.11 1.27
N TYR A 315 17.22 -10.10 0.68
CA TYR A 315 16.04 -10.74 1.24
C TYR A 315 16.41 -11.68 2.39
N TYR A 316 16.82 -11.13 3.54
CA TYR A 316 17.24 -11.88 4.73
C TYR A 316 16.21 -12.92 5.19
N HIS A 317 14.91 -12.66 5.01
CA HIS A 317 13.83 -13.60 5.35
C HIS A 317 13.84 -14.90 4.52
N LEU A 318 14.48 -14.90 3.35
CA LEU A 318 14.68 -16.10 2.51
C LEU A 318 15.89 -16.92 2.96
N LEU A 319 16.85 -16.33 3.69
CA LEU A 319 18.00 -17.06 4.23
C LEU A 319 17.58 -18.06 5.31
N THR A 320 16.60 -17.73 6.16
CA THR A 320 16.16 -18.60 7.26
C THR A 320 15.72 -19.99 6.80
N PRO A 321 14.82 -20.18 5.80
CA PRO A 321 14.47 -21.51 5.30
C PRO A 321 15.61 -22.20 4.54
N LEU A 322 16.49 -21.46 3.85
CA LEU A 322 17.67 -22.03 3.17
C LEU A 322 18.67 -22.61 4.19
N LEU A 323 18.99 -21.85 5.24
CA LEU A 323 19.85 -22.26 6.35
C LEU A 323 19.27 -23.45 7.11
N LEU A 324 17.94 -23.47 7.33
CA LEU A 324 17.26 -24.62 7.93
C LEU A 324 17.43 -25.89 7.10
N SER A 325 17.37 -25.78 5.77
CA SER A 325 17.53 -26.93 4.86
C SER A 325 18.94 -27.52 4.91
N GLU A 326 19.98 -26.68 4.90
CA GLU A 326 21.37 -27.13 5.09
C GLU A 326 21.61 -27.68 6.50
N LEU A 327 21.06 -27.08 7.55
CA LEU A 327 21.17 -27.61 8.93
C LEU A 327 20.55 -29.01 9.05
N GLN A 328 19.39 -29.24 8.43
CA GLN A 328 18.76 -30.57 8.39
C GLN A 328 19.59 -31.59 7.60
N LYS A 329 20.31 -31.15 6.55
CA LYS A 329 21.22 -32.00 5.78
C LYS A 329 22.46 -32.36 6.59
N GLU A 330 23.12 -31.38 7.21
CA GLU A 330 24.24 -31.58 8.13
C GLU A 330 23.86 -32.55 9.26
N HIS A 331 22.69 -32.39 9.87
CA HIS A 331 22.23 -33.32 10.90
C HIS A 331 22.11 -34.78 10.40
N ARG A 332 21.60 -34.99 9.18
CA ARG A 332 21.55 -36.33 8.55
C ARG A 332 22.95 -36.88 8.24
N GLN A 333 23.87 -36.05 7.75
CA GLN A 333 25.24 -36.48 7.44
C GLN A 333 26.02 -36.85 8.71
N ASN A 334 25.91 -36.05 9.77
CA ASN A 334 26.50 -36.34 11.08
C ASN A 334 25.94 -37.65 11.69
N ALA A 335 24.62 -37.90 11.56
CA ALA A 335 24.03 -39.16 12.00
C ALA A 335 24.58 -40.39 11.23
N SER A 336 24.77 -40.28 9.91
CA SER A 336 25.40 -41.34 9.09
C SER A 336 26.85 -41.60 9.52
N GLN A 337 27.64 -40.55 9.71
CA GLN A 337 29.04 -40.65 10.16
C GLN A 337 29.15 -41.28 11.55
N GLN A 338 28.23 -40.96 12.48
CA GLN A 338 28.18 -41.58 13.80
C GLN A 338 27.85 -43.09 13.71
N ALA A 339 26.95 -43.50 12.81
CA ALA A 339 26.65 -44.91 12.58
C ALA A 339 27.83 -45.67 11.94
N GLU A 340 28.53 -45.06 10.97
CA GLU A 340 29.76 -45.61 10.39
C GLU A 340 30.87 -45.75 11.43
N LEU A 341 31.08 -44.75 12.27
CA LEU A 341 32.06 -44.77 13.36
C LEU A 341 31.74 -45.86 14.40
N ALA A 342 30.46 -46.08 14.73
CA ALA A 342 30.03 -47.17 15.60
C ALA A 342 30.32 -48.55 14.97
N ASN A 343 30.04 -48.71 13.67
CA ASN A 343 30.37 -49.92 12.93
C ASN A 343 31.90 -50.18 12.86
N PHE A 344 32.71 -49.14 12.70
CA PHE A 344 34.16 -49.23 12.74
C PHE A 344 34.67 -49.69 14.11
N LYS A 345 34.20 -49.07 15.20
CA LYS A 345 34.53 -49.49 16.58
C LYS A 345 34.15 -50.95 16.84
N GLN A 346 32.99 -51.39 16.36
CA GLN A 346 32.56 -52.79 16.52
C GLN A 346 33.46 -53.77 15.73
N ARG A 347 33.94 -53.39 14.55
CA ARG A 347 34.92 -54.17 13.78
C ARG A 347 36.28 -54.21 14.48
N GLU A 348 36.73 -53.10 15.05
CA GLU A 348 37.98 -53.01 15.81
C GLU A 348 37.95 -53.92 17.04
N ILE A 349 36.88 -53.87 17.85
CA ILE A 349 36.68 -54.77 19.00
C ILE A 349 36.72 -56.24 18.56
N LYS A 350 36.05 -56.58 17.44
CA LYS A 350 36.06 -57.94 16.91
C LYS A 350 37.46 -58.38 16.46
N GLN A 351 38.21 -57.53 15.75
CA GLN A 351 39.58 -57.82 15.32
C GLN A 351 40.53 -57.96 16.52
N GLN A 352 40.39 -57.13 17.56
CA GLN A 352 41.17 -57.26 18.80
C GLN A 352 40.88 -58.59 19.51
N ALA A 353 39.62 -59.03 19.56
CA ALA A 353 39.24 -60.33 20.12
C ALA A 353 39.77 -61.52 19.31
N GLU A 354 39.70 -61.45 17.97
CA GLU A 354 40.27 -62.45 17.06
C GLU A 354 41.80 -62.53 17.21
N PHE A 355 42.49 -61.38 17.27
CA PHE A 355 43.94 -61.31 17.49
C PHE A 355 44.35 -61.85 18.87
N ALA A 356 43.59 -61.56 19.93
CA ALA A 356 43.82 -62.10 21.25
C ALA A 356 43.65 -63.64 21.28
N SER A 357 42.62 -64.16 20.59
CA SER A 357 42.41 -65.60 20.44
C SER A 357 43.55 -66.28 19.67
N LEU A 358 43.96 -65.71 18.54
CA LEU A 358 45.09 -66.20 17.73
C LEU A 358 46.41 -66.17 18.51
N LYS A 359 46.67 -65.10 19.27
CA LYS A 359 47.83 -65.00 20.17
C LYS A 359 47.81 -66.11 21.22
N GLN A 360 46.65 -66.42 21.80
CA GLN A 360 46.52 -67.50 22.78
C GLN A 360 46.76 -68.88 22.14
N GLN A 361 46.22 -69.13 20.94
CA GLN A 361 46.47 -70.34 20.17
C GLN A 361 47.97 -70.51 19.86
N PHE A 362 48.64 -69.42 19.44
CA PHE A 362 50.08 -69.43 19.17
C PHE A 362 50.90 -69.77 20.41
N VAL A 363 50.57 -69.20 21.58
CA VAL A 363 51.23 -69.55 22.86
C VAL A 363 51.06 -71.03 23.21
N VAL A 364 49.86 -71.59 23.05
CA VAL A 364 49.60 -73.03 23.27
C VAL A 364 50.41 -73.89 22.29
N GLN A 365 50.48 -73.51 21.01
CA GLN A 365 51.28 -74.21 20.00
C GLN A 365 52.79 -74.18 20.31
N GLN A 366 53.30 -73.03 20.78
CA GLN A 366 54.69 -72.86 21.24
C GLN A 366 55.01 -73.77 22.43
N GLN A 367 54.10 -73.87 23.41
CA GLN A 367 54.23 -74.79 24.54
C GLN A 367 54.22 -76.26 24.08
N GLN A 368 53.35 -76.63 23.14
CA GLN A 368 53.32 -77.98 22.56
C GLN A 368 54.61 -78.34 21.81
N GLN A 369 55.16 -77.44 20.99
CA GLN A 369 56.45 -77.64 20.32
C GLN A 369 57.59 -77.78 21.33
N THR A 370 57.61 -76.95 22.37
CA THR A 370 58.63 -77.02 23.44
C THR A 370 58.55 -78.35 24.19
N ALA A 371 57.35 -78.83 24.50
CA ALA A 371 57.14 -80.14 25.12
C ALA A 371 57.55 -81.31 24.21
N GLN A 372 57.28 -81.23 22.90
CA GLN A 372 57.74 -82.21 21.91
C GLN A 372 59.27 -82.25 21.80
N LEU A 373 59.94 -81.09 21.78
CA LEU A 373 61.40 -81.00 21.79
C LEU A 373 61.99 -81.61 23.07
N ALA A 374 61.41 -81.31 24.24
CA ALA A 374 61.84 -81.90 25.51
C ALA A 374 61.66 -83.44 25.52
N ALA A 375 60.53 -83.95 25.02
CA ALA A 375 60.28 -85.38 24.90
C ALA A 375 61.24 -86.07 23.90
N LEU A 376 61.59 -85.38 22.80
CA LEU A 376 62.57 -85.87 21.83
C LEU A 376 63.98 -85.91 22.45
N GLN A 377 64.37 -84.90 23.24
CA GLN A 377 65.63 -84.89 23.98
C GLN A 377 65.71 -86.03 25.00
N VAL A 378 64.61 -86.35 25.71
CA VAL A 378 64.56 -87.51 26.60
C VAL A 378 64.78 -88.82 25.84
N LYS A 379 64.16 -88.99 24.66
CA LYS A 379 64.39 -90.16 23.80
C LYS A 379 65.83 -90.22 23.26
N LEU A 380 66.42 -89.08 22.90
CA LEU A 380 67.81 -89.00 22.46
C LEU A 380 68.76 -89.45 23.59
N ASN A 381 68.58 -88.91 24.80
CA ASN A 381 69.35 -89.30 25.98
C ASN A 381 69.16 -90.78 26.36
N GLN A 382 67.99 -91.38 26.10
CA GLN A 382 67.76 -92.82 26.26
C GLN A 382 68.49 -93.63 25.19
N LEU A 383 68.46 -93.19 23.94
CA LEU A 383 69.18 -93.83 22.84
C LEU A 383 70.70 -93.80 23.08
N ASP A 384 71.25 -92.66 23.53
CA ASP A 384 72.67 -92.54 23.91
C ASP A 384 73.05 -93.54 25.00
N ARG A 385 72.18 -93.76 26.02
CA ARG A 385 72.42 -94.79 27.06
C ARG A 385 72.41 -96.19 26.48
N VAL A 386 71.50 -96.51 25.56
CA VAL A 386 71.45 -97.81 24.87
C VAL A 386 72.70 -98.02 24.02
N VAL A 387 73.14 -97.01 23.27
CA VAL A 387 74.38 -97.06 22.48
C VAL A 387 75.61 -97.22 23.38
N GLN A 388 75.67 -96.53 24.52
CA GLN A 388 76.75 -96.71 25.50
C GLN A 388 76.74 -98.12 26.12
N ALA A 389 75.56 -98.68 26.41
CA ALA A 389 75.42 -100.04 26.93
C ALA A 389 75.83 -101.10 25.90
N SER A 390 75.34 -101.04 24.66
CA SER A 390 75.79 -101.98 23.62
C SER A 390 77.29 -101.84 23.31
N ASN A 391 77.87 -100.63 23.38
CA ASN A 391 79.31 -100.45 23.26
C ASN A 391 80.11 -101.01 24.43
N SER A 392 79.56 -101.07 25.65
CA SER A 392 80.21 -101.73 26.79
C SER A 392 80.09 -103.24 26.73
N GLU A 393 78.96 -103.78 26.26
CA GLU A 393 78.76 -105.22 25.97
C GLU A 393 79.70 -105.72 24.86
N LEU A 394 79.84 -104.98 23.75
CA LEU A 394 80.80 -105.28 22.67
C LEU A 394 82.26 -105.29 23.16
N ARG A 395 82.60 -104.43 24.12
CA ARG A 395 83.93 -104.43 24.77
C ARG A 395 84.14 -105.58 25.76
N LEU A 396 83.05 -106.18 26.25
CA LEU A 396 83.08 -107.38 27.10
C LEU A 396 83.12 -108.67 26.29
N SER A 397 82.58 -108.71 25.06
CA SER A 397 82.66 -109.88 24.17
C SER A 397 83.95 -109.95 23.32
N GLN A 398 84.92 -109.07 23.57
CA GLN A 398 86.22 -109.01 22.88
C GLN A 398 87.41 -109.23 23.85
N LYS A 399 87.15 -109.87 24.99
CA LYS A 399 88.14 -110.37 25.96
C LYS A 399 87.86 -111.84 26.26
#